data_AF-A0A1G8I808-F1
#
_entry.id   AF-A0A1G8I808-F1
#
_cell.length_a   1.000
_cell.length_b   1.000
_cell.length_c   1.000
_cell.angle_alpha   90.00
_cell.angle_beta   90.00
_cell.angle_gamma   90.00
#
_symmetry.space_group_name_H-M   'P 1'
#
loop_
_entity.id
_entity.type
_entity.pdbx_description
1 polymer ?
#
loop_
_entity_poly.entity_id
_entity_poly.type
_entity_poly.pdbx_seq_one_letter_code
_entity_poly.pdbx_strand_id
1 'polypeptide(L)'
;MSETSVRDAELLAIEEINENGGVLGKELVPIIEDGASDEPTFSEKASKLLQQDEVHVIFGGWTSSSRKAMLPGIQPNIVKDIQDVILNIKETTNTSMILVEQNMSFAKKAGDYFYVMDRGKIVYEGAELIEEEVKQFLSI
;
A
#
# COMPACT_ATOMS: atom_id res chain seq x y z
N MET A 1 -23.06 -3.60 -20.86
CA MET A 1 -23.03 -2.48 -19.90
C MET A 1 -21.78 -1.67 -20.17
N SER A 2 -21.87 -0.35 -20.20
CA SER A 2 -20.71 0.54 -20.22
C SER A 2 -20.31 0.90 -18.78
N GLU A 3 -19.06 1.29 -18.59
CA GLU A 3 -18.53 1.78 -17.31
C GLU A 3 -19.33 2.99 -16.80
N THR A 4 -19.80 3.86 -17.70
CA THR A 4 -20.64 5.02 -17.39
C THR A 4 -21.93 4.64 -16.66
N SER A 5 -22.61 3.58 -17.08
CA SER A 5 -23.86 3.15 -16.43
C SER A 5 -23.63 2.67 -14.99
N VAL A 6 -22.48 2.06 -14.72
CA VAL A 6 -22.13 1.59 -13.37
C VAL A 6 -21.76 2.77 -12.49
N ARG A 7 -20.96 3.71 -13.00
CA ARG A 7 -20.61 4.95 -12.31
C ARG A 7 -21.85 5.76 -11.92
N ASP A 8 -22.80 5.93 -12.85
CA ASP A 8 -23.99 6.73 -12.58
C ASP A 8 -24.87 6.06 -11.50
N ALA A 9 -24.96 4.72 -11.49
CA ALA A 9 -25.64 3.99 -10.43
C ALA A 9 -24.94 4.12 -9.07
N GLU A 10 -23.60 4.12 -9.05
CA GLU A 10 -22.82 4.33 -7.84
C GLU A 10 -23.00 5.75 -7.27
N LEU A 11 -22.97 6.77 -8.12
CA LEU A 11 -23.21 8.16 -7.71
C LEU A 11 -24.61 8.36 -7.15
N LEU A 12 -25.63 7.75 -7.76
CA LEU A 12 -26.99 7.77 -7.23
C LEU A 12 -27.06 7.12 -5.84
N ALA A 13 -26.42 5.97 -5.65
CA ALA A 13 -26.38 5.31 -4.34
C ALA A 13 -25.68 6.17 -3.28
N ILE A 14 -24.59 6.86 -3.65
CA ILE A 14 -23.89 7.79 -2.77
C ILE A 14 -24.79 8.96 -2.35
N GLU A 15 -25.53 9.54 -3.30
CA GLU A 15 -26.49 10.62 -3.05
C GLU A 15 -27.56 10.16 -2.06
N GLU A 16 -28.21 9.02 -2.34
CA GLU A 16 -29.24 8.45 -1.44
C GLU A 16 -28.71 8.15 -0.03
N ILE A 17 -27.48 7.65 0.09
CA ILE A 17 -26.85 7.40 1.40
C ILE A 17 -26.61 8.72 2.14
N ASN A 18 -26.12 9.75 1.45
CA ASN A 18 -25.84 11.05 2.04
C ASN A 18 -27.12 11.77 2.46
N GLU A 19 -28.19 11.70 1.68
CA GLU A 19 -29.52 12.20 2.05
C GLU A 19 -30.06 11.56 3.34
N ASN A 20 -29.69 10.30 3.59
CA ASN A 20 -30.04 9.56 4.81
C ASN A 20 -29.06 9.77 5.98
N GLY A 21 -28.23 10.82 5.94
CA GLY A 21 -27.30 11.18 7.00
C GLY A 21 -25.92 10.54 6.87
N GLY A 22 -25.62 9.94 5.72
CA GLY A 22 -24.32 9.38 5.41
C GLY A 22 -24.01 8.09 6.19
N VAL A 23 -22.75 7.67 6.14
CA VAL A 23 -22.27 6.47 6.84
C VAL A 23 -21.71 6.88 8.20
N LEU A 24 -22.32 6.40 9.28
CA LEU A 24 -21.95 6.77 10.65
C LEU A 24 -21.94 8.30 10.87
N GLY A 25 -22.86 9.02 10.22
CA GLY A 25 -22.96 10.48 10.29
C GLY A 25 -21.94 11.22 9.42
N LYS A 26 -21.21 10.53 8.54
CA LYS A 26 -20.21 11.13 7.64
C LYS A 26 -20.68 11.05 6.18
N GLU A 27 -20.55 12.17 5.48
CA GLU A 27 -20.85 12.26 4.05
C GLU A 27 -19.81 11.51 3.22
N LEU A 28 -20.30 10.75 2.23
CA LEU A 28 -19.48 10.11 1.21
C LEU A 28 -19.17 11.14 0.11
N VAL A 29 -17.89 11.42 -0.13
CA VAL A 29 -17.44 12.34 -1.18
C VAL A 29 -16.78 11.53 -2.29
N PRO A 30 -17.43 11.33 -3.46
CA PRO A 30 -16.83 10.60 -4.56
C PRO A 30 -15.75 11.43 -5.26
N ILE A 31 -14.65 10.78 -5.62
CA ILE A 31 -13.59 11.34 -6.48
C ILE A 31 -13.50 10.46 -7.72
N ILE A 32 -13.63 11.08 -8.89
CA ILE A 32 -13.72 10.38 -10.17
C ILE A 32 -12.45 10.66 -10.98
N GLU A 33 -11.79 9.60 -11.45
CA GLU A 33 -10.65 9.67 -12.36
C GLU A 33 -10.92 8.83 -13.62
N ASP A 34 -10.51 9.34 -14.78
CA ASP A 34 -10.59 8.61 -16.05
C ASP A 34 -9.31 7.79 -16.26
N GLY A 35 -9.48 6.47 -16.40
CA GLY A 35 -8.39 5.55 -16.70
C GLY A 35 -7.97 5.52 -18.18
N ALA A 36 -8.67 6.25 -19.06
CA ALA A 36 -8.41 6.38 -20.50
C ALA A 36 -8.29 5.05 -21.27
N SER A 37 -8.74 3.94 -20.67
CA SER A 37 -8.63 2.57 -21.20
C SER A 37 -7.19 2.08 -21.43
N ASP A 38 -6.20 2.66 -20.77
CA ASP A 38 -4.78 2.27 -20.90
C ASP A 38 -4.11 2.00 -19.55
N GLU A 39 -3.18 1.05 -19.54
CA GLU A 39 -2.59 0.55 -18.30
C GLU A 39 -1.79 1.61 -17.53
N PRO A 40 -0.91 2.42 -18.16
CA PRO A 40 -0.20 3.50 -17.47
C PRO A 40 -1.14 4.47 -16.74
N THR A 41 -2.19 4.94 -17.42
CA THR A 41 -3.14 5.87 -16.83
C THR A 41 -3.86 5.24 -15.63
N PHE A 42 -4.33 3.99 -15.73
CA PHE A 42 -4.95 3.31 -14.57
C PHE A 42 -4.03 3.21 -13.35
N SER A 43 -2.74 2.91 -13.55
CA SER A 43 -1.75 2.86 -12.46
C SER A 43 -1.52 4.23 -11.81
N GLU A 44 -1.35 5.26 -12.64
CA GLU A 44 -1.15 6.64 -12.19
C GLU A 44 -2.37 7.14 -11.40
N LYS A 45 -3.58 6.94 -11.93
CA LYS A 45 -4.82 7.38 -11.29
C LYS A 45 -5.08 6.64 -9.98
N ALA A 46 -4.85 5.33 -9.92
CA ALA A 46 -4.94 4.58 -8.68
C ALA A 46 -3.93 5.10 -7.62
N SER A 47 -2.71 5.44 -8.05
CA SER A 47 -1.71 6.02 -7.15
C SER A 47 -2.14 7.40 -6.63
N LYS A 48 -2.63 8.27 -7.52
CA LYS A 48 -3.13 9.61 -7.18
C LYS A 48 -4.26 9.53 -6.16
N LEU A 49 -5.27 8.70 -6.43
CA LEU A 49 -6.42 8.53 -5.54
C LEU A 49 -6.00 8.13 -4.13
N LEU A 50 -5.04 7.21 -3.99
CA LEU A 50 -4.60 6.73 -2.68
C LEU A 50 -3.61 7.68 -1.97
N GLN A 51 -2.66 8.26 -2.71
CA GLN A 51 -1.53 9.00 -2.12
C GLN A 51 -1.78 10.50 -2.01
N GLN A 52 -2.54 11.07 -2.95
CA GLN A 52 -2.81 12.52 -3.00
C GLN A 52 -4.23 12.83 -2.51
N ASP A 53 -5.22 12.09 -3.00
CA ASP A 53 -6.61 12.32 -2.63
C ASP A 53 -7.04 11.57 -1.36
N GLU A 54 -6.15 10.72 -0.84
CA GLU A 54 -6.31 9.94 0.41
C GLU A 54 -7.65 9.17 0.47
N VAL A 55 -8.09 8.61 -0.65
CA VAL A 55 -9.31 7.79 -0.67
C VAL A 55 -9.10 6.47 0.07
N HIS A 56 -10.14 6.03 0.76
CA HIS A 56 -10.10 4.79 1.53
C HIS A 56 -10.48 3.56 0.69
N VAL A 57 -11.24 3.77 -0.39
CA VAL A 57 -11.75 2.71 -1.27
C VAL A 57 -11.74 3.22 -2.70
N ILE A 58 -11.37 2.37 -3.66
CA ILE A 58 -11.52 2.63 -5.10
C ILE A 58 -12.52 1.63 -5.67
N PHE A 59 -13.58 2.15 -6.27
CA PHE A 59 -14.46 1.39 -7.15
C PHE A 59 -14.06 1.67 -8.60
N GLY A 60 -13.67 0.63 -9.33
CA GLY A 60 -13.14 0.79 -10.68
C GLY A 60 -12.53 -0.49 -11.23
N GLY A 61 -11.86 -0.38 -12.38
CA GLY A 61 -11.26 -1.54 -13.04
C GLY A 61 -12.31 -2.49 -13.62
N TRP A 62 -13.18 -1.99 -14.50
CA TRP A 62 -14.26 -2.79 -15.11
C TRP A 62 -13.74 -4.06 -15.80
N THR A 63 -12.58 -3.97 -16.45
CA THR A 63 -11.97 -5.09 -17.17
C THR A 63 -10.90 -5.79 -16.35
N SER A 64 -10.63 -7.05 -16.68
CA SER A 64 -9.50 -7.78 -16.07
C SER A 64 -8.15 -7.12 -16.32
N SER A 65 -7.96 -6.42 -17.45
CA SER A 65 -6.73 -5.69 -17.75
C SER A 65 -6.60 -4.45 -16.87
N SER A 66 -7.64 -3.62 -16.76
CA SER A 66 -7.62 -2.42 -15.91
C SER A 66 -7.39 -2.75 -14.43
N ARG A 67 -8.01 -3.80 -13.88
CA ARG A 67 -7.71 -4.22 -12.48
C ARG A 67 -6.25 -4.57 -12.27
N LYS A 68 -5.64 -5.28 -13.22
CA LYS A 68 -4.20 -5.62 -13.15
C LYS A 68 -3.34 -4.37 -13.28
N ALA A 69 -3.72 -3.44 -14.15
CA ALA A 69 -3.00 -2.19 -14.37
C ALA A 69 -2.97 -1.28 -13.14
N MET A 70 -3.98 -1.34 -12.27
CA MET A 70 -4.02 -0.57 -11.03
C MET A 70 -3.09 -1.11 -9.94
N LEU A 71 -2.74 -2.41 -9.98
CA LEU A 71 -1.97 -3.06 -8.89
C LEU A 71 -0.65 -2.35 -8.55
N PRO A 72 0.19 -1.93 -9.52
CA PRO A 72 1.43 -1.24 -9.21
C PRO A 72 1.22 0.08 -8.47
N GLY A 73 0.13 0.80 -8.74
CA GLY A 73 -0.21 2.04 -8.04
C GLY A 73 -0.76 1.83 -6.63
N ILE A 74 -1.40 0.67 -6.39
CA ILE A 74 -1.96 0.29 -5.09
C ILE A 74 -0.88 -0.30 -4.16
N GLN A 75 0.04 -1.11 -4.69
CA GLN A 75 1.05 -1.85 -3.94
C GLN A 75 1.83 -1.03 -2.89
N PRO A 76 2.29 0.20 -3.17
CA PRO A 76 3.01 1.01 -2.18
C PRO A 76 2.22 1.25 -0.88
N ASN A 77 0.91 1.43 -0.98
CA ASN A 77 0.05 1.64 0.19
C ASN A 77 -0.09 0.35 1.01
N ILE A 78 -0.29 -0.79 0.34
CA ILE A 78 -0.35 -2.09 1.01
C ILE A 78 0.96 -2.39 1.75
N VAL A 79 2.12 -2.06 1.14
CA VAL A 79 3.43 -2.23 1.80
C VAL A 79 3.48 -1.39 3.08
N LYS A 80 3.06 -0.12 3.02
CA LYS A 80 3.02 0.76 4.20
C LYS A 80 2.07 0.22 5.29
N ASP A 81 0.88 -0.22 4.92
CA ASP A 81 -0.09 -0.77 5.88
C ASP A 81 0.46 -2.02 6.59
N ILE A 82 1.12 -2.91 5.84
CA ILE A 82 1.78 -4.09 6.41
C ILE A 82 2.92 -3.66 7.35
N GLN A 83 3.72 -2.68 6.95
CA GLN A 83 4.79 -2.15 7.80
C GLN A 83 4.24 -1.58 9.11
N ASP A 84 3.15 -0.82 9.06
CA ASP A 84 2.51 -0.23 10.23
C ASP A 84 1.93 -1.32 11.16
N VAL A 85 1.33 -2.39 10.60
CA VAL A 85 0.88 -3.56 11.37
C VAL A 85 2.05 -4.27 12.05
N ILE A 86 3.17 -4.50 11.36
CA ILE A 86 4.36 -5.14 11.94
C ILE A 86 4.90 -4.33 13.11
N LEU A 87 4.98 -3.00 12.95
CA LEU A 87 5.43 -2.11 14.02
C LEU A 87 4.45 -2.11 15.20
N ASN A 88 3.15 -2.14 14.94
CA ASN A 88 2.14 -2.25 15.99
C ASN A 88 2.28 -3.57 16.77
N ILE A 89 2.53 -4.70 16.08
CA ILE A 89 2.76 -6.00 16.73
C ILE A 89 4.00 -5.91 17.64
N LYS A 90 5.11 -5.36 17.14
CA LYS A 90 6.34 -5.14 17.94
C LYS A 90 6.04 -4.39 19.25
N GLU A 91 5.25 -3.33 19.19
CA GLU A 91 5.02 -2.45 20.34
C GLU A 91 3.96 -2.99 21.31
N THR A 92 2.96 -3.73 20.81
CA THR A 92 1.76 -4.06 21.57
C THR A 92 1.68 -5.52 22.01
N THR A 93 2.46 -6.41 21.42
CA THR A 93 2.40 -7.84 21.73
C THR A 93 3.74 -8.36 22.25
N ASN A 94 3.68 -9.39 23.10
CA ASN A 94 4.87 -10.12 23.52
C ASN A 94 5.18 -11.26 22.54
N THR A 95 5.30 -10.93 21.24
CA THR A 95 5.54 -11.90 20.17
C THR A 95 6.93 -11.73 19.60
N SER A 96 7.77 -12.77 19.70
CA SER A 96 9.03 -12.81 18.97
C SER A 96 8.79 -13.09 17.49
N MET A 97 9.35 -12.27 16.61
CA MET A 97 9.22 -12.39 15.16
C MET A 97 10.61 -12.39 14.51
N ILE A 98 10.78 -13.16 13.44
CA ILE A 98 11.89 -13.01 12.50
C ILE A 98 11.32 -12.33 11.26
N LEU A 99 11.81 -11.14 10.96
CA LEU A 99 11.47 -10.39 9.74
C LEU A 99 12.61 -10.54 8.72
N VAL A 100 12.28 -10.96 7.50
CA VAL A 100 13.22 -10.97 6.37
C VAL A 100 12.87 -9.80 5.46
N GLU A 101 13.77 -8.84 5.36
CA GLU A 101 13.51 -7.56 4.68
C GLU A 101 14.72 -7.11 3.86
N GLN A 102 14.48 -6.58 2.67
CA GLN A 102 15.51 -5.99 1.80
C GLN A 102 15.59 -4.46 1.96
N ASN A 103 14.50 -3.83 2.39
CA ASN A 103 14.46 -2.41 2.71
C ASN A 103 15.17 -2.14 4.05
N MET A 104 16.43 -1.71 3.98
CA MET A 104 17.24 -1.43 5.16
C MET A 104 16.60 -0.40 6.12
N SER A 105 15.93 0.62 5.59
CA SER A 105 15.28 1.65 6.41
C SER A 105 14.15 1.07 7.25
N PHE A 106 13.34 0.17 6.69
CA PHE A 106 12.29 -0.51 7.44
C PHE A 106 12.87 -1.56 8.40
N ALA A 107 13.85 -2.35 7.96
CA ALA A 107 14.53 -3.31 8.81
C ALA A 107 15.03 -2.64 10.10
N LYS A 108 15.72 -1.49 10.00
CA LYS A 108 16.16 -0.69 11.16
C LYS A 108 15.04 -0.25 12.08
N LYS A 109 13.89 0.13 11.53
CA LYS A 109 12.73 0.60 12.29
C LYS A 109 12.08 -0.56 13.07
N ALA A 110 11.97 -1.74 12.44
CA ALA A 110 11.28 -2.89 12.99
C ALA A 110 12.19 -3.78 13.87
N GLY A 111 13.44 -3.99 13.50
CA GLY A 111 14.35 -4.91 14.17
C GLY A 111 14.93 -4.37 15.47
N ASP A 112 15.10 -5.27 16.44
CA ASP A 112 15.87 -5.01 17.67
C ASP A 112 17.24 -5.72 17.66
N TYR A 113 17.43 -6.63 16.70
CA TYR A 113 18.65 -7.37 16.45
C TYR A 113 18.71 -7.79 14.98
N PHE A 114 19.90 -7.80 14.40
CA PHE A 114 20.08 -7.86 12.95
C PHE A 114 21.05 -8.97 12.55
N TYR A 115 20.67 -9.68 11.50
CA TYR A 115 21.54 -10.55 10.73
C TYR A 115 21.52 -10.08 9.27
N VAL A 116 22.68 -9.89 8.64
CA VAL A 116 22.77 -9.68 7.19
C VAL A 116 23.35 -10.92 6.56
N MET A 117 22.74 -11.36 5.47
CA MET A 117 23.14 -12.55 4.74
C MET A 117 23.52 -12.19 3.30
N ASP A 118 24.68 -12.64 2.85
CA ASP A 118 25.11 -12.61 1.45
C ASP A 118 25.47 -14.03 1.00
N ARG A 119 24.94 -14.46 -0.16
CA ARG A 119 25.16 -15.79 -0.77
C ARG A 119 25.07 -16.96 0.21
N GLY A 120 24.07 -16.93 1.10
CA GLY A 120 23.82 -18.01 2.07
C GLY A 120 24.75 -18.02 3.29
N LYS A 121 25.53 -16.95 3.51
CA LYS A 121 26.38 -16.78 4.69
C LYS A 121 25.98 -15.53 5.45
N ILE A 122 25.95 -15.62 6.79
CA ILE A 122 25.82 -14.44 7.65
C ILE A 122 27.13 -13.67 7.56
N VAL A 123 27.04 -12.42 7.11
CA VAL A 123 28.17 -11.50 6.94
C VAL A 123 28.16 -10.37 7.97
N TYR A 124 27.05 -10.21 8.71
CA TYR A 124 26.89 -9.24 9.78
C TYR A 124 25.93 -9.77 10.85
N GLU A 125 26.22 -9.47 12.12
CA GLU A 125 25.37 -9.76 13.27
C GLU A 125 25.53 -8.64 14.31
N GLY A 126 24.42 -8.08 14.81
CA GLY A 126 24.49 -7.05 15.85
C GLY A 126 23.15 -6.48 16.29
N ALA A 127 23.13 -5.79 17.43
CA ALA A 127 21.96 -5.10 17.97
C ALA A 127 21.63 -3.80 17.23
N GLU A 128 22.63 -3.19 16.59
CA GLU A 128 22.45 -2.06 15.68
C GLU A 128 22.75 -2.50 14.25
N LEU A 129 22.19 -1.84 13.24
CA LEU A 129 22.50 -2.09 11.84
C LEU A 129 23.28 -0.89 11.27
N ILE A 130 24.60 -1.02 11.16
CA ILE A 130 25.47 0.06 10.68
C ILE A 130 25.59 -0.05 9.15
N GLU A 131 24.99 0.91 8.43
CA GLU A 131 24.92 0.86 6.96
C GLU A 131 26.27 0.78 6.28
N GLU A 132 27.25 1.49 6.81
CA GLU A 132 28.59 1.58 6.22
C GLU A 132 29.34 0.25 6.30
N GLU A 133 29.09 -0.54 7.33
CA GLU A 133 29.65 -1.89 7.49
C GLU A 133 28.94 -2.91 6.61
N VAL A 134 27.68 -2.65 6.26
CA VAL A 134 26.85 -3.57 5.49
C VAL A 134 26.93 -3.30 3.98
N LYS A 135 27.13 -2.04 3.57
CA LYS A 135 27.20 -1.64 2.15
C LYS A 135 28.23 -2.43 1.35
N GLN A 136 29.37 -2.79 1.96
CA GLN A 136 30.41 -3.60 1.31
C GLN A 136 29.91 -4.98 0.86
N PHE A 137 28.85 -5.50 1.47
CA PHE A 137 28.25 -6.81 1.15
C PHE A 137 27.03 -6.71 0.23
N LEU A 138 26.45 -5.51 0.05
CA LEU A 138 25.22 -5.30 -0.72
C LEU A 138 25.46 -4.76 -2.13
N SER A 139 26.68 -4.35 -2.46
CA SER A 139 27.02 -3.81 -3.78
C SER A 139 27.18 -4.92 -4.84
N ILE A 140 26.06 -5.25 -5.49
CA ILE A 140 26.02 -5.78 -6.86
C ILE A 140 24.93 -5.04 -7.64
#